data_AF-A0A529XW99-F1
#
_entry.id   AF-A0A529XW99-F1
#
_cell.length_a   1.000
_cell.length_b   1.000
_cell.length_c   1.000
_cell.angle_alpha   90.00
_cell.angle_beta   90.00
_cell.angle_gamma   90.00
#
_symmetry.space_group_name_H-M   'P 1'
#
loop_
_entity.id
_entity.type
_entity.pdbx_description
1 polymer ?
#
loop_
_entity_poly.entity_id
_entity_poly.type
_entity_poly.pdbx_seq_one_letter_code
_entity_poly.pdbx_strand_id
1 'polypeptide(L)' 'MDISRNEQRILHLLAQGGRIEIEKNESRKIASVQCLTRDGWRYPGFDLE' A
#
# COMPACT_ATOMS: atom_id res chain seq x y z
N MET A 1 -14.49 9.06 -12.91
CA MET A 1 -13.08 8.94 -12.51
C MET A 1 -12.67 7.52 -12.85
N ASP A 2 -11.78 7.36 -13.82
CA ASP A 2 -11.32 6.04 -14.29
C ASP A 2 -10.27 5.48 -13.34
N ILE A 3 -10.73 5.04 -12.17
CA ILE A 3 -9.92 4.42 -11.12
C ILE A 3 -10.62 3.13 -10.69
N SER A 4 -9.88 2.03 -10.55
CA SER A 4 -10.49 0.79 -10.07
C SER A 4 -10.94 0.93 -8.61
N ARG A 5 -11.88 0.08 -8.20
CA ARG A 5 -12.34 0.04 -6.79
C ARG A 5 -11.19 -0.20 -5.81
N ASN A 6 -10.16 -0.96 -6.21
CA ASN A 6 -8.99 -1.21 -5.36
C ASN A 6 -8.13 0.04 -5.20
N GLU A 7 -7.82 0.72 -6.30
CA GLU A 7 -7.05 1.96 -6.28
C GLU A 7 -7.78 3.06 -5.49
N GLN A 8 -9.10 3.19 -5.68
CA GLN A 8 -9.90 4.14 -4.89
C GLN A 8 -9.84 3.84 -3.38
N ARG A 9 -9.83 2.56 -3.01
CA ARG A 9 -9.75 2.14 -1.61
C ARG A 9 -8.37 2.41 -1.01
N ILE A 10 -7.30 2.19 -1.77
CA ILE A 10 -5.93 2.54 -1.36
C ILE A 10 -5.84 4.05 -1.12
N LEU A 11 -6.31 4.88 -2.07
CA LEU A 11 -6.33 6.33 -1.89
C LEU A 11 -7.12 6.76 -0.64
N HIS A 12 -8.26 6.12 -0.39
CA HIS A 12 -9.06 6.41 0.80
C HIS A 12 -8.33 6.05 2.11
N LEU A 13 -7.66 4.90 2.15
CA LEU A 13 -6.85 4.48 3.30
C LEU A 13 -5.70 5.47 3.56
N LEU A 14 -5.03 5.92 2.50
CA LEU A 14 -3.98 6.94 2.59
C LEU A 14 -4.54 8.27 3.12
N ALA A 15 -5.69 8.71 2.60
CA ALA A 15 -6.35 9.94 3.06
C ALA A 15 -6.79 9.87 4.54
N GLN A 16 -7.10 8.67 5.06
CA GLN A 16 -7.44 8.44 6.46
C GLN A 16 -6.22 8.40 7.40
N GLY A 17 -5.00 8.58 6.87
CA GLY A 17 -3.75 8.52 7.63
C GLY A 17 -3.02 7.18 7.53
N GLY A 18 -3.38 6.34 6.56
CA GLY A 18 -2.59 5.18 6.17
C GLY A 18 -1.28 5.57 5.50
N ARG A 19 -0.37 4.59 5.37
CA ARG A 19 0.95 4.77 4.76
C ARG A 19 1.34 3.55 3.93
N ILE A 20 2.23 3.75 2.97
CA ILE A 20 2.84 2.66 2.21
C ILE A 20 4.26 2.45 2.72
N GLU A 21 4.57 1.22 3.09
CA GLU A 21 5.90 0.78 3.47
C GLU A 21 6.50 -0.03 2.32
N ILE A 22 7.76 0.28 1.99
CA ILE A 22 8.51 -0.33 0.89
C ILE A 22 9.77 -0.93 1.49
N GLU A 23 9.88 -2.25 1.43
CA GLU A 23 11.09 -2.96 1.81
C GLU A 23 11.95 -3.17 0.57
N LYS A 24 13.25 -2.88 0.68
CA LYS A 24 14.23 -3.13 -0.38
C LYS A 24 15.18 -4.23 0.03
N ASN A 25 15.52 -5.11 -0.90
CA ASN A 25 16.53 -6.14 -0.68
C ASN A 25 17.96 -5.57 -0.76
N GLU A 26 18.95 -6.43 -0.51
CA GLU A 26 20.38 -6.09 -0.57
C GLU A 26 20.82 -5.48 -1.91
N SER A 27 20.16 -5.89 -3.01
CA SER A 27 20.37 -5.35 -4.36
C SER A 27 19.66 -4.03 -4.62
N ARG A 28 19.09 -3.38 -3.58
CA ARG A 28 18.28 -2.15 -3.64
C ARG A 28 17.01 -2.27 -4.50
N LYS A 29 16.58 -3.49 -4.83
CA LYS A 29 15.31 -3.75 -5.53
C LYS A 29 14.18 -3.77 -4.51
N ILE A 30 12.98 -3.35 -4.93
CA ILE A 30 11.78 -3.46 -4.10
C ILE A 30 11.49 -4.95 -3.87
N ALA A 31 11.49 -5.37 -2.61
CA ALA A 31 11.28 -6.74 -2.18
C ALA A 31 9.84 -6.97 -1.69
N SER A 32 9.26 -5.97 -1.03
CA SER A 32 7.87 -6.02 -0.57
C SER A 32 7.30 -4.61 -0.52
N VAL A 33 5.99 -4.51 -0.76
CA VAL A 33 5.23 -3.28 -0.57
C VAL A 33 3.99 -3.62 0.24
N GLN A 34 3.72 -2.84 1.27
CA GLN A 34 2.56 -3.03 2.15
C GLN A 34 1.86 -1.70 2.37
N CYS A 35 0.53 -1.71 2.33
CA CYS A 35 -0.28 -0.56 2.71
C CYS A 35 -0.78 -0.80 4.13
N LEU A 36 -0.47 0.13 5.02
CA LEU A 36 -0.89 0.11 6.41
C LEU A 36 -1.97 1.15 6.65
N THR A 37 -2.99 0.80 7.42
CA THR A 37 -3.96 1.77 7.92
C THR A 37 -3.33 2.66 9.00
N ARG A 38 -4.06 3.71 9.42
CA ARG A 38 -3.63 4.59 10.51
C ARG A 38 -3.28 3.82 11.79
N ASP A 39 -4.02 2.76 12.09
CA ASP A 39 -3.82 1.92 13.28
C ASP A 39 -2.74 0.83 13.08
N GLY A 40 -2.10 0.78 11.90
CA GLY A 40 -1.01 -0.16 11.61
C GLY A 40 -1.43 -1.52 11.05
N TRP A 41 -2.68 -1.67 10.61
CA TRP A 41 -3.14 -2.91 9.99
C TRP A 41 -2.73 -3.01 8.52
N ARG A 42 -2.25 -4.18 8.09
CA ARG A 42 -1.96 -4.44 6.69
C ARG A 42 -3.24 -4.58 5.87
N TYR A 43 -3.32 -3.81 4.78
CA TYR A 43 -4.34 -3.97 3.76
C TYR A 43 -3.91 -5.07 2.77
N PRO A 44 -4.66 -6.19 2.65
CA PRO A 44 -4.25 -7.34 1.85
C PRO A 44 -4.37 -7.12 0.34
N GLY A 45 -5.12 -6.10 -0.11
CA GLY A 45 -5.33 -5.82 -1.54
C GLY A 45 -4.26 -4.91 -2.17
N PHE A 46 -3.06 -4.86 -1.58
CA PHE A 46 -1.95 -4.05 -2.07
C PHE A 46 -0.65 -4.83 -1.91
N ASP A 47 -0.14 -5.35 -3.03
CA ASP A 47 1.09 -6.14 -3.15
C ASP A 47 1.73 -5.90 -4.53
N LEU A 48 2.87 -6.53 -4.83
CA LEU A 48 3.72 -6.30 -6.00
C LEU A 48 3.38 -7.17 -7.23
N GLU A 49 2.14 -7.68 -7.36
CA GLU A 49 1.73 -8.51 -8.51
C GLU A 49 1.84 -7.79 -9.86
#